data_AF-F5XER9-F1
#
_entry.id   AF-F5XER9-F1
#
_cell.length_a   1.000
_cell.length_b   1.000
_cell.length_c   1.000
_cell.angle_alpha   90.00
_cell.angle_beta   90.00
_cell.angle_gamma   90.00
#
_symmetry.space_group_name_H-M   'P 1'
#
loop_
_entity.id
_entity.type
_entity.pdbx_description
1 polymer ?
#
loop_
_entity_poly.entity_id
_entity_poly.type
_entity_poly.pdbx_seq_one_letter_code
_entity_poly.pdbx_strand_id
1 'polypeptide(L)'
;MGDHFYFVFPGDTSTDHAVTQVDDAVHTLWPSGTAAPHHARLSASTEVYTWAPQELGSGRVSLTLNNAIPAAFVSVGDGASPEQVAQFGARLGLPTVREHTALAAQAPADTGALLRAALAAGPKKDKALFRLVVAGLEAGDATVRGAAIQAAALLAWPALAEHLLLAASVETDSDLKPLLGVALRKCTPGS
;
A
#
# COMPACT_ATOMS: atom_id res chain seq x y z
N MET A 1 12.43 -10.72 7.83
CA MET A 1 11.26 -10.25 7.07
C MET A 1 11.53 -8.78 6.83
N GLY A 2 11.87 -8.39 5.61
CA GLY A 2 12.27 -7.01 5.31
C GLY A 2 11.11 -6.07 5.62
N ASP A 3 11.38 -4.93 6.23
CA ASP A 3 10.40 -3.86 6.34
C ASP A 3 10.12 -3.36 4.92
N HIS A 4 9.07 -3.90 4.28
CA HIS A 4 8.63 -3.43 2.98
C HIS A 4 7.99 -2.05 3.16
N PHE A 5 8.77 -1.00 2.92
CA PHE A 5 8.28 0.36 2.84
C PHE A 5 7.72 0.62 1.44
N TYR A 6 6.47 1.08 1.39
CA TYR A 6 5.85 1.52 0.15
C TYR A 6 5.75 3.05 0.13
N PHE A 7 6.20 3.66 -0.97
CA PHE A 7 5.91 5.05 -1.26
C PHE A 7 4.61 5.11 -2.06
N VAL A 8 3.55 5.67 -1.50
CA VAL A 8 2.20 5.60 -2.09
C VAL A 8 1.82 6.95 -2.67
N PHE A 9 1.38 6.94 -3.92
CA PHE A 9 0.90 8.13 -4.61
C PHE A 9 -0.51 8.55 -4.15
N PRO A 10 -0.84 9.85 -4.23
CA PRO A 10 -2.21 10.35 -4.13
C PRO A 10 -3.16 9.67 -5.13
N GLY A 11 -4.45 9.56 -4.77
CA GLY A 11 -5.45 8.83 -5.57
C GLY A 11 -5.79 9.44 -6.93
N ASP A 12 -5.48 10.71 -7.14
CA ASP A 12 -5.66 11.46 -8.38
C ASP A 12 -4.42 11.41 -9.31
N THR A 13 -3.39 10.65 -8.93
CA THR A 13 -2.17 10.52 -9.73
C THR A 13 -2.44 9.70 -10.99
N SER A 14 -2.21 10.30 -12.17
CA SER A 14 -2.24 9.57 -13.44
C SER A 14 -1.08 8.59 -13.56
N THR A 15 -1.28 7.51 -14.34
CA THR A 15 -0.24 6.52 -14.64
C THR A 15 1.02 7.17 -15.21
N ASP A 16 0.88 8.02 -16.23
CA ASP A 16 2.03 8.67 -16.88
C ASP A 16 2.81 9.54 -15.88
N HIS A 17 2.10 10.28 -15.02
CA HIS A 17 2.75 11.09 -14.00
C HIS A 17 3.52 10.24 -12.99
N ALA A 18 2.93 9.15 -12.50
CA ALA A 18 3.61 8.24 -11.57
C ALA A 18 4.86 7.61 -12.21
N VAL A 19 4.76 7.15 -13.45
CA VAL A 19 5.90 6.56 -14.18
C VAL A 19 7.00 7.59 -14.38
N THR A 20 6.68 8.78 -14.90
CA THR A 20 7.66 9.85 -15.12
C THR A 20 8.34 10.28 -13.82
N GLN A 21 7.59 10.46 -12.73
CA GLN A 21 8.17 10.89 -11.46
C GLN A 21 9.11 9.83 -10.87
N VAL A 22 8.78 8.55 -10.99
CA VAL A 22 9.68 7.47 -10.56
C VAL A 22 10.90 7.40 -11.47
N ASP A 23 10.71 7.48 -12.78
CA ASP A 23 11.80 7.44 -13.77
C ASP A 23 12.81 8.58 -13.53
N ASP A 24 12.32 9.80 -13.33
CA ASP A 24 13.13 10.97 -13.01
C ASP A 24 13.91 10.78 -11.69
N ALA A 25 13.26 10.22 -10.66
CA ALA A 25 13.89 9.96 -9.38
C ALA A 25 15.01 8.91 -9.49
N VAL A 26 14.77 7.82 -10.22
CA VAL A 26 15.74 6.77 -10.47
C VAL A 26 16.94 7.33 -11.25
N HIS A 27 16.73 8.03 -12.36
CA HIS A 27 17.82 8.59 -13.17
C HIS A 27 18.58 9.73 -12.48
N THR A 28 17.94 10.45 -11.56
CA THR A 28 18.64 11.47 -10.75
C THR A 28 19.59 10.83 -9.74
N LEU A 29 19.16 9.78 -9.05
CA LEU A 29 19.92 9.16 -7.96
C LEU A 29 20.93 8.12 -8.45
N TRP A 30 20.62 7.45 -9.56
CA TRP A 30 21.45 6.40 -10.15
C TRP A 30 21.58 6.62 -11.67
N PRO A 31 22.31 7.67 -12.08
CA PRO A 31 22.42 8.04 -13.49
C PRO A 31 23.23 7.04 -14.33
N SER A 32 24.06 6.20 -13.71
CA SER A 32 24.96 5.30 -14.45
C SER A 32 24.31 3.93 -14.68
N GLY A 33 24.04 3.58 -15.93
CA GLY A 33 23.60 2.21 -16.25
C GLY A 33 22.14 1.90 -15.91
N THR A 34 21.32 2.89 -15.59
CA THR A 34 19.86 2.75 -15.56
C THR A 34 19.33 2.69 -16.99
N ALA A 35 18.80 1.53 -17.39
CA ALA A 35 18.05 1.38 -18.62
C ALA A 35 16.60 1.83 -18.43
N ALA A 36 15.87 2.01 -19.54
CA ALA A 36 14.43 2.23 -19.51
C ALA A 36 13.72 1.13 -18.68
N PRO A 37 12.63 1.47 -17.97
CA PRO A 37 11.93 0.50 -17.13
C PRO A 37 11.38 -0.65 -17.95
N HIS A 38 11.45 -1.85 -17.38
CA HIS A 38 10.71 -2.99 -17.88
C HIS A 38 9.25 -2.87 -17.43
N HIS A 39 8.30 -2.88 -18.39
CA HIS A 39 6.87 -2.87 -18.12
C HIS A 39 6.28 -4.28 -18.24
N ALA A 40 5.48 -4.66 -17.24
CA ALA A 40 4.74 -5.91 -17.24
C ALA A 40 3.29 -5.68 -16.78
N ARG A 41 2.34 -6.27 -17.50
CA ARG A 41 0.95 -6.40 -17.04
C ARG A 41 0.79 -7.75 -16.35
N LEU A 42 0.58 -7.74 -15.03
CA LEU A 42 0.43 -8.95 -14.21
C LEU A 42 -1.01 -9.48 -14.21
N SER A 43 -1.98 -8.58 -14.36
CA SER A 43 -3.40 -8.90 -14.45
C SER A 43 -4.14 -7.82 -15.24
N ALA A 44 -5.45 -7.98 -15.45
CA ALA A 44 -6.27 -6.93 -16.08
C ALA A 44 -6.29 -5.62 -15.28
N SER A 45 -5.98 -5.65 -13.98
CA SER A 45 -6.03 -4.51 -13.07
C SER A 45 -4.67 -4.18 -12.44
N THR A 46 -3.59 -4.88 -12.80
CA THR A 46 -2.27 -4.69 -12.19
C THR A 46 -1.18 -4.59 -13.23
N GLU A 47 -0.47 -3.46 -13.22
CA GLU A 47 0.70 -3.20 -14.04
C GLU A 47 1.90 -2.87 -13.14
N VAL A 48 3.09 -3.25 -13.60
CA VAL A 48 4.34 -3.02 -12.87
C VAL A 48 5.39 -2.48 -13.83
N TYR A 49 6.06 -1.41 -13.39
CA TYR A 49 7.24 -0.85 -14.03
C TYR A 49 8.44 -1.10 -13.12
N THR A 50 9.51 -1.67 -13.66
CA THR A 50 10.68 -2.05 -12.87
C THR A 50 11.96 -1.44 -13.44
N TRP A 51 12.67 -0.72 -12.59
CA TRP A 51 14.02 -0.22 -12.83
C TRP A 51 15.02 -1.09 -12.07
N ALA A 52 16.17 -1.35 -12.69
CA ALA A 52 17.27 -2.10 -12.08
C ALA A 52 18.58 -1.30 -12.21
N PRO A 53 18.75 -0.21 -11.45
CA PRO A 53 20.00 0.54 -11.42
C PRO A 53 21.15 -0.35 -10.97
N GLN A 54 22.31 -0.23 -11.62
CA GLN A 54 23.48 -1.06 -11.29
C GLN A 54 23.99 -0.77 -9.87
N GLU A 55 23.83 0.47 -9.41
CA GLU A 55 24.22 0.97 -8.10
C GLU A 55 23.38 0.40 -6.96
N LEU A 56 22.22 -0.20 -7.25
CA LEU A 56 21.44 -0.98 -6.29
C LEU A 56 21.88 -2.45 -6.22
N GLY A 57 22.86 -2.87 -7.01
CA GLY A 57 23.31 -4.25 -7.10
C GLY A 57 22.18 -5.18 -7.54
N SER A 58 21.69 -6.04 -6.64
CA SER A 58 20.52 -6.89 -6.87
C SER A 58 19.18 -6.20 -6.57
N GLY A 59 19.22 -5.01 -5.97
CA GLY A 59 18.04 -4.20 -5.66
C GLY A 59 17.35 -3.67 -6.91
N ARG A 60 16.03 -3.49 -6.83
CA ARG A 60 15.20 -2.99 -7.92
C ARG A 60 14.21 -1.98 -7.38
N VAL A 61 13.86 -0.98 -8.18
CA VAL A 61 12.72 -0.10 -7.90
C VAL A 61 11.54 -0.61 -8.70
N SER A 62 10.39 -0.79 -8.06
CA SER A 62 9.17 -1.27 -8.72
C SER A 62 8.00 -0.33 -8.42
N LEU A 63 7.45 0.29 -9.46
CA LEU A 63 6.18 0.99 -9.41
C LEU A 63 5.07 -0.01 -9.75
N THR A 64 4.14 -0.22 -8.82
CA THR A 64 2.94 -1.01 -9.04
C THR A 64 1.74 -0.10 -9.18
N LEU A 65 0.99 -0.27 -10.25
CA LEU A 65 -0.30 0.36 -10.50
C LEU A 65 -1.38 -0.69 -10.30
N ASN A 66 -2.19 -0.53 -9.25
CA ASN A 66 -3.29 -1.44 -8.97
C ASN A 66 -4.62 -0.69 -9.13
N ASN A 67 -5.45 -1.13 -10.06
CA ASN A 67 -6.78 -0.56 -10.29
C ASN A 67 -7.87 -1.30 -9.51
N ALA A 68 -7.58 -2.50 -8.98
CA ALA A 68 -8.48 -3.21 -8.07
C ALA A 68 -8.44 -2.64 -6.64
N ILE A 69 -7.28 -2.09 -6.25
CA ILE A 69 -7.10 -1.28 -5.04
C ILE A 69 -6.56 0.05 -5.55
N PRO A 70 -7.37 1.12 -5.72
CA PRO A 70 -7.02 2.33 -6.47
C PRO A 70 -5.82 3.08 -5.84
N ALA A 71 -4.63 2.57 -6.14
CA ALA A 71 -3.37 2.91 -5.52
C ALA A 71 -2.23 2.64 -6.51
N ALA A 72 -1.40 3.65 -6.69
CA ALA A 72 -0.08 3.51 -7.28
C ALA A 72 0.94 3.58 -6.14
N PHE A 73 1.88 2.63 -6.10
CA PHE A 73 2.88 2.59 -5.04
C PHE A 73 4.21 2.05 -5.53
N VAL A 74 5.29 2.52 -4.91
CA VAL A 74 6.66 2.15 -5.23
C VAL A 74 7.25 1.34 -4.09
N SER A 75 7.92 0.26 -4.43
CA SER A 75 8.79 -0.48 -3.53
C SER A 75 10.24 -0.44 -4.02
N VAL A 76 11.17 -0.51 -3.06
CA VAL A 76 12.59 -0.69 -3.33
C VAL A 76 12.99 -2.03 -2.77
N GLY A 77 13.60 -2.89 -3.60
CA GLY A 77 13.99 -4.24 -3.24
C GLY A 77 15.17 -4.29 -2.26
N ASP A 78 15.34 -5.44 -1.62
CA ASP A 78 16.25 -5.68 -0.47
C ASP A 78 17.75 -5.39 -0.72
N GLY A 79 18.16 -5.15 -1.98
CA GLY A 79 19.54 -4.76 -2.31
C GLY A 79 19.87 -3.30 -2.02
N ALA A 80 18.88 -2.43 -1.79
CA ALA A 80 19.12 -1.02 -1.47
C ALA A 80 19.40 -0.81 0.03
N SER A 81 20.36 0.07 0.34
CA SER A 81 20.62 0.49 1.71
C SER A 81 19.48 1.35 2.26
N PRO A 82 19.26 1.40 3.58
CA PRO A 82 18.25 2.30 4.18
C PRO A 82 18.43 3.77 3.79
N GLU A 83 19.68 4.22 3.60
CA GLU A 83 20.00 5.56 3.13
C GLU A 83 19.52 5.79 1.69
N GLN A 84 19.78 4.84 0.80
CA GLN A 84 19.30 4.90 -0.60
C GLN A 84 17.77 4.93 -0.65
N VAL A 85 17.10 4.12 0.16
CA VAL A 85 15.62 4.13 0.27
C VAL A 85 15.13 5.48 0.78
N ALA A 86 15.77 6.06 1.80
CA ALA A 86 15.40 7.37 2.33
C ALA A 86 15.61 8.51 1.32
N GLN A 87 16.75 8.52 0.60
CA GLN A 87 17.03 9.51 -0.45
C GLN A 87 16.02 9.40 -1.60
N PHE A 88 15.70 8.17 -2.02
CA PHE A 88 14.70 7.91 -3.04
C PHE A 88 13.31 8.39 -2.61
N GLY A 89 12.89 8.09 -1.39
CA GLY A 89 11.63 8.59 -0.82
C GLY A 89 11.57 10.11 -0.76
N ALA A 90 12.66 10.76 -0.31
CA ALA A 90 12.75 12.22 -0.27
C ALA A 90 12.68 12.85 -1.66
N ARG A 91 13.28 12.20 -2.66
CA ARG A 91 13.24 12.64 -4.06
C ARG A 91 11.86 12.52 -4.67
N LEU A 92 11.15 11.42 -4.37
CA LEU A 92 9.77 11.26 -4.80
C LEU A 92 8.85 12.31 -4.16
N GLY A 93 9.09 12.71 -2.91
CA GLY A 93 8.28 13.75 -2.26
C GLY A 93 6.80 13.37 -2.11
N LEU A 94 6.51 12.08 -1.97
CA LEU A 94 5.15 11.56 -1.82
C LEU A 94 4.63 11.74 -0.39
N PRO A 95 3.28 11.75 -0.20
CA PRO A 95 2.71 11.91 1.12
C PRO A 95 3.15 10.81 2.09
N THR A 96 3.38 11.24 3.32
CA THR A 96 3.70 10.38 4.46
C THR A 96 2.48 9.56 4.89
N VAL A 97 2.73 8.52 5.71
CA VAL A 97 1.65 7.73 6.35
C VAL A 97 0.64 8.62 7.08
N ARG A 98 1.12 9.66 7.77
CA ARG A 98 0.28 10.58 8.53
C ARG A 98 -0.62 11.40 7.60
N GLU A 99 -0.10 11.85 6.46
CA GLU A 99 -0.87 12.61 5.48
C GLU A 99 -1.90 11.72 4.79
N HIS A 100 -1.54 10.51 4.37
CA HIS A 100 -2.51 9.54 3.84
C HIS A 100 -3.61 9.20 4.85
N THR A 101 -3.24 9.03 6.13
CA THR A 101 -4.21 8.79 7.21
C THR A 101 -5.14 9.98 7.43
N ALA A 102 -4.61 11.21 7.35
CA ALA A 102 -5.41 12.42 7.46
C ALA A 102 -6.39 12.58 6.27
N LEU A 103 -5.96 12.25 5.05
CA LEU A 103 -6.82 12.25 3.87
C LEU A 103 -7.94 11.22 4.00
N ALA A 104 -7.62 9.99 4.43
CA ALA A 104 -8.62 8.95 4.68
C ALA A 104 -9.65 9.36 5.75
N ALA A 105 -9.21 10.08 6.79
CA ALA A 105 -10.11 10.60 7.81
C ALA A 105 -11.07 11.70 7.30
N GLN A 106 -10.62 12.51 6.33
CA GLN A 106 -11.44 13.59 5.75
C GLN A 106 -12.50 13.08 4.76
N ALA A 107 -12.24 11.93 4.13
CA ALA A 107 -13.16 11.31 3.19
C ALA A 107 -13.43 9.83 3.55
N PRO A 108 -14.20 9.54 4.61
CA PRO A 108 -14.48 8.16 5.04
C PRO A 108 -15.18 7.28 4.00
N ALA A 109 -15.86 7.90 3.01
CA ALA A 109 -16.48 7.20 1.89
C ALA A 109 -15.49 6.90 0.73
N ASP A 110 -14.32 7.54 0.70
CA ASP A 110 -13.25 7.18 -0.23
C ASP A 110 -12.51 5.95 0.32
N THR A 111 -13.00 4.79 -0.07
CA THR A 111 -12.38 3.50 0.27
C THR A 111 -10.94 3.39 -0.22
N GLY A 112 -10.61 4.04 -1.34
CA GLY A 112 -9.25 4.11 -1.86
C GLY A 112 -8.30 4.84 -0.92
N ALA A 113 -8.75 5.91 -0.27
CA ALA A 113 -7.92 6.65 0.68
C ALA A 113 -7.49 5.80 1.87
N LEU A 114 -8.41 4.98 2.41
CA LEU A 114 -8.08 4.05 3.50
C LEU A 114 -7.05 3.00 3.06
N LEU A 115 -7.19 2.45 1.85
CA LEU A 115 -6.28 1.44 1.32
C LEU A 115 -4.89 2.02 1.01
N ARG A 116 -4.82 3.25 0.48
CA ARG A 116 -3.55 3.98 0.29
C ARG A 116 -2.86 4.24 1.63
N ALA A 117 -3.60 4.64 2.66
CA ALA A 117 -3.06 4.82 4.01
C ALA A 117 -2.53 3.50 4.60
N ALA A 118 -3.25 2.40 4.41
CA ALA A 118 -2.81 1.06 4.83
C ALA A 118 -1.53 0.61 4.12
N LEU A 119 -1.44 0.80 2.79
CA LEU A 119 -0.23 0.51 2.03
C LEU A 119 0.95 1.35 2.50
N ALA A 120 0.76 2.66 2.72
CA ALA A 120 1.83 3.55 3.16
C ALA A 120 2.34 3.18 4.56
N ALA A 121 1.45 2.77 5.46
CA ALA A 121 1.81 2.37 6.82
C ALA A 121 2.59 1.05 6.86
N GLY A 122 2.19 0.07 6.03
CA GLY A 122 2.73 -1.29 6.08
C GLY A 122 2.65 -1.86 7.50
N PRO A 123 3.73 -2.49 8.02
CA PRO A 123 3.73 -3.04 9.38
C PRO A 123 3.85 -1.97 10.48
N LYS A 124 4.13 -0.71 10.13
CA LYS A 124 4.34 0.36 11.12
C LYS A 124 3.01 0.77 11.74
N LYS A 125 2.88 0.56 13.06
CA LYS A 125 1.68 0.91 13.81
C LYS A 125 1.38 2.41 13.71
N ASP A 126 0.13 2.74 13.35
CA ASP A 126 -0.42 4.09 13.40
C ASP A 126 -1.78 4.07 14.13
N LYS A 127 -1.89 4.84 15.21
CA LYS A 127 -3.08 4.84 16.08
C LYS A 127 -4.30 5.49 15.41
N ALA A 128 -4.09 6.51 14.58
CA ALA A 128 -5.19 7.15 13.87
C ALA A 128 -5.72 6.22 12.79
N LEU A 129 -4.84 5.59 12.02
CA LEU A 129 -5.22 4.61 11.01
C LEU A 129 -5.90 3.38 11.63
N PHE A 130 -5.41 2.89 12.76
CA PHE A 130 -6.09 1.82 13.51
C PHE A 130 -7.56 2.14 13.79
N ARG A 131 -7.83 3.36 14.28
CA ARG A 131 -9.20 3.80 14.57
C ARG A 131 -10.06 3.90 13.31
N LEU A 132 -9.49 4.36 12.20
CA LEU A 132 -10.21 4.42 10.92
C LEU A 132 -10.58 3.03 10.42
N VAL A 133 -9.65 2.07 10.51
CA VAL A 133 -9.92 0.68 10.13
C VAL A 133 -11.02 0.07 11.01
N VAL A 134 -10.94 0.24 12.33
CA VAL A 134 -11.98 -0.25 13.25
C VAL A 134 -13.34 0.38 12.95
N ALA A 135 -13.40 1.70 12.79
CA ALA A 135 -14.64 2.38 12.42
C ALA A 135 -15.20 1.90 11.07
N GLY A 136 -14.33 1.60 10.10
CA GLY A 136 -14.74 1.04 8.82
C GLY A 136 -15.28 -0.39 8.92
N LEU A 137 -14.75 -1.23 9.81
CA LEU A 137 -15.28 -2.59 10.06
C LEU A 137 -16.70 -2.56 10.64
N GLU A 138 -17.04 -1.51 11.40
CA GLU A 138 -18.34 -1.31 12.02
C GLU A 138 -19.34 -0.54 11.12
N ALA A 139 -18.92 -0.15 9.91
CA ALA A 139 -19.73 0.67 9.02
C ALA A 139 -20.99 -0.07 8.51
N GLY A 140 -22.11 0.65 8.38
CA GLY A 140 -23.33 0.10 7.79
C GLY A 140 -23.21 -0.22 6.30
N ASP A 141 -22.33 0.49 5.59
CA ASP A 141 -22.07 0.32 4.16
C ASP A 141 -21.08 -0.84 3.90
N ALA A 142 -21.49 -1.80 3.07
CA ALA A 142 -20.69 -2.98 2.74
C ALA A 142 -19.39 -2.66 1.98
N THR A 143 -19.39 -1.62 1.15
CA THR A 143 -18.19 -1.17 0.42
C THR A 143 -17.16 -0.61 1.38
N VAL A 144 -17.58 0.18 2.38
CA VAL A 144 -16.70 0.70 3.43
C VAL A 144 -16.15 -0.43 4.31
N ARG A 145 -17.00 -1.40 4.72
CA ARG A 145 -16.53 -2.59 5.44
C ARG A 145 -15.52 -3.38 4.64
N GLY A 146 -15.79 -3.64 3.37
CA GLY A 146 -14.87 -4.35 2.47
C GLY A 146 -13.49 -3.69 2.40
N ALA A 147 -13.45 -2.36 2.28
CA ALA A 147 -12.21 -1.60 2.28
C ALA A 147 -11.46 -1.69 3.62
N ALA A 148 -12.17 -1.64 4.75
CA ALA A 148 -11.57 -1.80 6.07
C ALA A 148 -11.00 -3.21 6.29
N ILE A 149 -11.69 -4.25 5.82
CA ILE A 149 -11.20 -5.63 5.86
C ILE A 149 -9.92 -5.78 5.02
N GLN A 150 -9.90 -5.23 3.81
CA GLN A 150 -8.73 -5.22 2.95
C GLN A 150 -7.57 -4.42 3.55
N ALA A 151 -7.85 -3.24 4.13
CA ALA A 151 -6.86 -2.44 4.85
C ALA A 151 -6.26 -3.24 6.01
N ALA A 152 -7.07 -3.92 6.82
CA ALA A 152 -6.59 -4.79 7.89
C ALA A 152 -5.69 -5.92 7.35
N ALA A 153 -6.05 -6.52 6.21
CA ALA A 153 -5.24 -7.55 5.56
C ALA A 153 -3.91 -7.02 4.98
N LEU A 154 -3.85 -5.74 4.59
CA LEU A 154 -2.60 -5.09 4.15
C LEU A 154 -1.69 -4.77 5.33
N LEU A 155 -2.28 -4.28 6.43
CA LEU A 155 -1.56 -3.93 7.66
C LEU A 155 -1.04 -5.16 8.41
N ALA A 156 -1.82 -6.24 8.44
CA ALA A 156 -1.53 -7.47 9.19
C ALA A 156 -1.21 -7.21 10.68
N TRP A 157 -1.84 -6.20 11.29
CA TRP A 157 -1.59 -5.86 12.69
C TRP A 157 -2.34 -6.79 13.63
N PRO A 158 -1.66 -7.46 14.59
CA PRO A 158 -2.34 -8.38 15.51
C PRO A 158 -3.45 -7.74 16.36
N ALA A 159 -3.32 -6.45 16.64
CA ALA A 159 -4.34 -5.70 17.39
C ALA A 159 -5.70 -5.59 16.67
N LEU A 160 -5.77 -5.89 15.36
CA LEU A 160 -7.03 -5.89 14.60
C LEU A 160 -7.79 -7.22 14.71
N ALA A 161 -7.17 -8.29 15.22
CA ALA A 161 -7.76 -9.63 15.22
C ALA A 161 -9.10 -9.71 15.96
N GLU A 162 -9.20 -9.10 17.16
CA GLU A 162 -10.44 -9.10 17.94
C GLU A 162 -11.57 -8.36 17.21
N HIS A 163 -11.27 -7.19 16.61
CA HIS A 163 -12.24 -6.43 15.83
C HIS A 163 -12.70 -7.17 14.57
N LEU A 164 -11.79 -7.89 13.90
CA LEU A 164 -12.12 -8.72 12.75
C LEU A 164 -12.98 -9.94 13.14
N LEU A 165 -12.74 -10.54 14.31
CA LEU A 165 -13.58 -11.63 14.83
C LEU A 165 -15.00 -11.13 15.13
N LEU A 166 -15.11 -9.95 15.75
CA LEU A 166 -16.40 -9.32 16.01
C LEU A 166 -17.14 -9.04 14.69
N ALA A 167 -16.48 -8.39 13.73
CA ALA A 167 -17.03 -8.13 12.41
C ALA A 167 -17.50 -9.42 11.71
N ALA A 168 -16.70 -10.48 11.76
CA ALA A 168 -17.06 -11.78 11.17
C ALA A 168 -18.27 -12.45 11.82
N SER A 169 -18.51 -12.23 13.12
CA SER A 169 -19.66 -12.83 13.83
C SER A 169 -20.99 -12.19 13.45
N VAL A 170 -20.97 -10.95 12.95
CA VAL A 170 -22.17 -10.21 12.56
C VAL A 170 -22.30 -10.00 11.05
N GLU A 171 -21.27 -10.33 10.25
CA GLU A 171 -21.28 -10.09 8.81
C GLU A 171 -22.32 -10.97 8.09
N THR A 172 -23.18 -10.30 7.32
CA THR A 172 -24.26 -10.93 6.56
C THR A 172 -23.93 -11.03 5.08
N ASP A 173 -23.05 -10.16 4.57
CA ASP A 173 -22.61 -10.15 3.18
C ASP A 173 -21.74 -11.39 2.88
N SER A 174 -22.16 -12.20 1.91
CA SER A 174 -21.46 -13.42 1.52
C SER A 174 -20.10 -13.15 0.88
N ASP A 175 -19.92 -12.01 0.24
CA ASP A 175 -18.73 -11.66 -0.54
C ASP A 175 -17.62 -11.15 0.38
N LEU A 176 -17.98 -10.58 1.54
CA LEU A 176 -17.03 -10.10 2.54
C LEU A 176 -16.50 -11.21 3.45
N LYS A 177 -17.24 -12.31 3.64
CA LYS A 177 -16.82 -13.42 4.51
C LYS A 177 -15.47 -14.04 4.13
N PRO A 178 -15.19 -14.34 2.84
CA PRO A 178 -13.87 -14.81 2.44
C PRO A 178 -12.75 -13.81 2.74
N LEU A 179 -13.01 -12.51 2.56
CA LEU A 179 -12.04 -11.44 2.82
C LEU A 179 -11.71 -11.33 4.31
N LEU A 180 -12.72 -11.43 5.19
CA LEU A 180 -12.54 -11.51 6.63
C LEU A 180 -11.65 -12.69 7.02
N GLY A 181 -11.88 -13.86 6.42
CA GLY A 181 -11.03 -15.03 6.63
C GLY A 181 -9.56 -14.79 6.26
N VAL A 182 -9.29 -14.09 5.15
CA VAL A 182 -7.93 -13.70 4.75
C VAL A 182 -7.32 -12.71 5.75
N ALA A 183 -8.06 -11.66 6.11
CA ALA A 183 -7.60 -10.63 7.03
C ALA A 183 -7.27 -11.20 8.41
N LEU A 184 -8.14 -12.07 8.94
CA LEU A 184 -7.93 -12.78 10.20
C LEU A 184 -6.64 -13.59 10.17
N ARG A 185 -6.45 -14.46 9.17
CA ARG A 185 -5.21 -15.26 9.04
C ARG A 185 -3.95 -14.41 9.05
N LYS A 186 -3.99 -13.23 8.43
CA LYS A 186 -2.85 -12.31 8.42
C LYS A 186 -2.64 -11.60 9.76
N CYS A 187 -3.70 -11.31 10.50
CA CYS A 187 -3.62 -10.64 11.81
C CYS A 187 -3.42 -11.62 12.98
N THR A 188 -3.58 -12.94 12.78
CA THR A 188 -3.33 -13.97 13.80
C THR A 188 -2.13 -14.83 13.40
N PRO A 189 -0.89 -14.37 13.61
CA PRO A 189 0.28 -15.19 13.32
C PRO A 189 0.32 -16.38 14.30
N GLY A 190 0.03 -17.59 13.80
CA GLY A 190 0.22 -18.85 14.54
C GLY A 190 -1.02 -19.71 14.83
N SER A 191 -2.05 -19.70 13.97
CA SER A 191 -3.11 -20.73 13.97
C SER A 191 -2.79 -21.87 13.03
#